data_AF-A0A357KXA9-F1
#
_entry.id   AF-A0A357KXA9-F1
#
_cell.length_a   1.000
_cell.length_b   1.000
_cell.length_c   1.000
_cell.angle_alpha   90.00
_cell.angle_beta   90.00
_cell.angle_gamma   90.00
#
_symmetry.space_group_name_H-M   'P 1'
#
loop_
_entity.id
_entity.type
_entity.pdbx_description
1 polymer ?
#
loop_
_entity_poly.entity_id
_entity_poly.type
_entity_poly.pdbx_seq_one_letter_code
_entity_poly.pdbx_strand_id
1 'polypeptide(L)'
;MLRRAARVTNLAPPPASPETPTDPRWSSARTGTAQRVSSNRARSGWGFVRLLGMGLQPGSISSIQTEPTPGAAPRPARIRSTPMKNAMGYNGGLTASLHVGDLDRALAWYRDVLGFEFLYRVDEIGWAELRSPVAKVNLGIGQVEKPETKGGATLTWGVQDIDKSRAALEKKDVRFDGPTMTIEGMVRLATFFDPDGNRHMLYQSLGAPE
;
A
#
# COMPACT_ATOMS: atom_id res chain seq x y z
N MET A 1 -55.38 -27.01 28.38
CA MET A 1 -55.23 -28.23 27.55
C MET A 1 -54.90 -27.74 26.14
N LEU A 2 -53.82 -28.03 25.43
CA LEU A 2 -52.77 -29.06 25.47
C LEU A 2 -51.47 -28.40 24.97
N ARG A 3 -50.34 -28.71 25.62
CA ARG A 3 -48.99 -28.38 25.14
C ARG A 3 -48.56 -29.38 24.07
N ARG A 4 -47.85 -28.96 23.02
CA ARG A 4 -46.91 -29.82 22.28
C ARG A 4 -45.65 -29.03 21.94
N ALA A 5 -44.58 -29.35 22.67
CA ALA A 5 -43.22 -28.95 22.40
C ALA A 5 -42.65 -29.84 21.28
N ALA A 6 -42.05 -29.24 20.26
CA ALA A 6 -41.28 -29.94 19.25
C ALA A 6 -39.85 -30.18 19.76
N ARG A 7 -39.36 -31.38 19.45
CA ARG A 7 -38.18 -32.05 20.00
C ARG A 7 -36.90 -31.48 19.39
N VAL A 8 -35.97 -31.04 20.23
CA VAL A 8 -34.59 -30.71 19.83
C VAL A 8 -33.87 -32.03 19.54
N THR A 9 -33.49 -32.26 18.28
CA THR A 9 -32.60 -33.35 17.89
C THR A 9 -31.16 -32.90 18.02
N ASN A 10 -30.41 -33.59 18.88
CA ASN A 10 -28.99 -33.41 19.14
C ASN A 10 -28.19 -33.85 17.90
N LEU A 11 -27.66 -32.92 17.11
CA LEU A 11 -26.72 -33.21 16.03
C LEU A 11 -25.29 -33.16 16.62
N ALA A 12 -24.51 -34.22 16.36
CA ALA A 12 -23.12 -34.29 16.77
C ALA A 12 -22.28 -33.19 16.09
N PRO A 13 -21.23 -32.66 16.75
CA PRO A 13 -20.36 -31.65 16.16
C PRO A 13 -19.58 -32.24 14.96
N PRO A 14 -19.28 -31.42 13.93
CA PRO A 14 -18.49 -31.86 12.78
C PRO A 14 -17.05 -32.19 13.21
N PRO A 15 -16.37 -33.13 12.50
CA PRO A 15 -14.98 -33.46 12.80
C PRO A 15 -14.06 -32.26 12.57
N ALA A 16 -13.02 -32.15 13.40
CA ALA A 16 -12.00 -31.11 13.27
C ALA A 16 -11.30 -31.20 11.91
N SER A 17 -11.12 -30.06 11.25
CA SER A 17 -10.36 -29.94 10.01
C SER A 17 -8.90 -30.37 10.22
N PRO A 18 -8.25 -31.01 9.23
CA PRO A 18 -6.85 -31.38 9.35
C PRO A 18 -5.97 -30.13 9.46
N GLU A 19 -5.03 -30.15 10.40
CA GLU A 19 -4.07 -29.07 10.59
C GLU A 19 -3.20 -28.90 9.34
N THR A 20 -3.15 -27.68 8.80
CA THR A 20 -2.24 -27.30 7.71
C THR A 20 -0.79 -27.33 8.21
N PRO A 21 0.17 -27.92 7.47
CA PRO A 21 1.58 -27.91 7.85
C PRO A 21 2.13 -26.48 7.87
N THR A 22 2.79 -26.11 8.96
CA THR A 22 3.51 -24.84 9.08
C THR A 22 4.78 -24.87 8.23
N ASP A 23 4.84 -24.05 7.18
CA ASP A 23 6.06 -23.82 6.39
C ASP A 23 7.07 -23.02 7.27
N PRO A 24 8.27 -23.55 7.56
CA PRO A 24 9.24 -22.89 8.43
C PRO A 24 9.88 -21.62 7.81
N ARG A 25 9.52 -21.23 6.59
CA ARG A 25 10.11 -20.07 5.90
C ARG A 25 9.56 -18.70 6.31
N TRP A 26 8.60 -18.64 7.25
CA TRP A 26 8.02 -17.37 7.71
C TRP A 26 7.94 -17.22 9.24
N SER A 27 8.95 -17.68 9.97
CA SER A 27 9.06 -17.43 11.41
C SER A 27 10.38 -16.75 11.79
N SER A 28 10.40 -15.42 11.81
CA SER A 28 11.21 -14.62 12.74
C SER A 28 11.00 -13.12 12.51
N ALA A 29 10.42 -12.44 13.52
CA ALA A 29 10.78 -11.09 13.94
C ALA A 29 9.79 -10.59 14.99
N ARG A 30 9.96 -11.03 16.24
CA ARG A 30 9.54 -10.27 17.42
C ARG A 30 10.47 -10.61 18.57
N THR A 31 11.44 -9.73 18.81
CA THR A 31 11.90 -9.25 20.12
C THR A 31 13.00 -8.22 19.88
N GLY A 32 12.78 -7.00 20.35
CA GLY A 32 13.73 -5.89 20.27
C GLY A 32 13.36 -4.87 21.33
N THR A 33 13.61 -5.25 22.59
CA THR A 33 13.35 -4.41 23.76
C THR A 33 14.43 -3.33 23.85
N ALA A 34 13.98 -2.13 24.20
CA ALA A 34 14.71 -0.88 24.30
C ALA A 34 16.10 -0.95 24.98
N GLN A 35 17.08 -0.27 24.39
CA GLN A 35 18.29 0.16 25.09
C GLN A 35 18.35 1.69 25.15
N ARG A 36 18.34 2.16 26.39
CA ARG A 36 18.42 3.54 26.84
C ARG A 36 19.87 4.01 26.72
N VAL A 37 20.16 4.99 25.87
CA VAL A 37 21.46 5.66 25.86
C VAL A 37 21.38 6.90 26.74
N SER A 38 22.07 6.84 27.87
CA SER A 38 22.25 7.94 28.80
C SER A 38 23.23 8.99 28.24
N SER A 39 22.90 10.24 28.54
CA SER A 39 23.69 11.45 28.37
C SER A 39 25.16 11.30 28.77
N ASN A 40 26.07 11.83 27.94
CA ASN A 40 27.40 12.21 28.41
C ASN A 40 27.62 13.71 28.19
N ARG A 41 27.90 14.39 29.29
CA ARG A 41 28.22 15.81 29.39
C ARG A 41 29.74 15.93 29.42
N ALA A 42 30.32 16.70 28.51
CA ALA A 42 31.70 17.17 28.65
C ALA A 42 31.77 18.67 28.35
N ARG A 43 32.05 19.43 29.42
CA ARG A 43 32.75 20.73 29.41
C ARG A 43 34.15 20.48 28.79
N SER A 44 34.95 21.39 28.26
CA SER A 44 35.20 22.83 28.42
C SER A 44 36.39 23.14 27.49
N GLY A 45 36.59 24.38 27.05
CA GLY A 45 37.92 24.80 26.58
C GLY A 45 37.90 25.90 25.53
N TRP A 46 37.94 27.15 25.99
CA TRP A 46 38.32 28.30 25.17
C TRP A 46 39.85 28.31 25.04
N GLY A 47 40.35 28.48 23.82
CA GLY A 47 41.78 28.62 23.52
C GLY A 47 42.01 29.47 22.29
N PHE A 48 42.23 30.77 22.52
CA PHE A 48 42.73 31.74 21.55
C PHE A 48 44.25 31.52 21.38
N VAL A 49 44.75 31.33 20.16
CA VAL A 49 46.16 31.61 19.82
C VAL A 49 46.24 32.26 18.43
N ARG A 50 47.04 33.34 18.39
CA ARG A 50 47.32 34.28 17.30
C ARG A 50 48.03 33.66 16.08
N LEU A 51 47.85 34.36 14.96
CA LEU A 51 48.61 34.30 13.69
C LEU A 51 50.14 34.24 13.86
N LEU A 52 50.78 33.46 12.99
CA LEU A 52 51.94 33.89 12.21
C LEU A 52 52.01 33.10 10.91
N GLY A 53 52.19 33.80 9.79
CA GLY A 53 52.29 33.21 8.45
C GLY A 53 53.70 32.75 8.11
N MET A 54 53.80 31.78 7.21
CA MET A 54 54.91 31.57 6.26
C MET A 54 54.44 30.63 5.15
N GLY A 55 54.86 30.94 3.93
CA GLY A 55 54.22 30.53 2.68
C GLY A 55 54.37 29.07 2.27
N LEU A 56 53.42 28.63 1.44
CA LEU A 56 53.44 27.38 0.71
C LEU A 56 53.00 27.61 -0.74
N GLN A 57 53.69 26.92 -1.64
CA GLN A 57 53.72 27.06 -3.10
C GLN A 57 52.38 26.75 -3.80
N PRO A 58 52.16 27.23 -5.04
CA PRO A 58 51.01 26.83 -5.84
C PRO A 58 51.24 25.43 -6.42
N GLY A 59 50.78 24.41 -5.70
CA GLY A 59 50.76 23.01 -6.17
C GLY A 59 49.34 22.58 -6.52
N SER A 60 49.12 22.26 -7.80
CA SER A 60 48.09 21.39 -8.38
C SER A 60 46.81 21.15 -7.55
N ILE A 61 45.70 21.77 -7.97
CA ILE A 61 44.35 21.30 -7.59
C ILE A 61 44.13 19.97 -8.32
N SER A 62 44.44 18.85 -7.64
CA SER A 62 43.96 17.53 -8.09
C SER A 62 42.44 17.57 -8.12
N SER A 63 41.87 17.19 -9.26
CA SER A 63 40.45 16.94 -9.44
C SER A 63 39.95 16.06 -8.30
N ILE A 64 39.03 16.57 -7.49
CA ILE A 64 38.27 15.75 -6.55
C ILE A 64 37.43 14.81 -7.44
N GLN A 65 37.90 13.58 -7.62
CA GLN A 65 37.05 12.51 -8.10
C GLN A 65 36.03 12.25 -7.00
N THR A 66 34.79 12.68 -7.22
CA THR A 66 33.66 12.23 -6.43
C THR A 66 33.50 10.73 -6.70
N GLU A 67 34.03 9.92 -5.80
CA GLU A 67 33.70 8.49 -5.72
C GLU A 67 32.17 8.35 -5.69
N PRO A 68 31.57 7.49 -6.54
CA PRO A 68 30.14 7.23 -6.49
C PRO A 68 29.79 6.64 -5.12
N THR A 69 28.75 7.18 -4.48
CA THR A 69 28.27 6.71 -3.17
C THR A 69 28.05 5.20 -3.19
N PRO A 70 28.77 4.40 -2.38
CA PRO A 70 28.55 2.97 -2.29
C PRO A 70 27.17 2.72 -1.69
N GLY A 71 26.26 2.09 -2.44
CA GLY A 71 24.98 1.62 -1.91
C GLY A 71 23.72 1.98 -2.71
N ALA A 72 23.80 2.77 -3.78
CA ALA A 72 22.65 2.95 -4.67
C ALA A 72 22.45 1.68 -5.51
N ALA A 73 21.39 0.92 -5.21
CA ALA A 73 20.99 -0.22 -6.04
C ALA A 73 20.83 0.24 -7.50
N PRO A 74 21.28 -0.56 -8.49
CA PRO A 74 21.15 -0.20 -9.89
C PRO A 74 19.65 -0.02 -10.23
N ARG A 75 19.29 1.15 -10.78
CA ARG A 75 17.93 1.36 -11.29
C ARG A 75 17.64 0.31 -12.36
N PRO A 76 16.49 -0.38 -12.34
CA PRO A 76 16.15 -1.28 -13.43
C PRO A 76 16.14 -0.50 -14.74
N ALA A 77 16.83 -1.03 -15.75
CA ALA A 77 16.93 -0.39 -17.05
C ALA A 77 15.53 -0.18 -17.65
N ARG A 78 15.24 1.04 -18.14
CA ARG A 78 13.97 1.35 -18.81
C ARG A 78 13.91 0.59 -20.14
N ILE A 79 13.09 -0.45 -20.20
CA ILE A 79 12.79 -1.14 -21.46
C ILE A 79 11.97 -0.17 -22.32
N ARG A 80 12.49 0.23 -23.49
CA ARG A 80 11.71 0.98 -24.47
C ARG A 80 10.47 0.15 -24.83
N SER A 81 9.27 0.70 -24.70
CA SER A 81 8.04 -0.03 -24.99
C SER A 81 7.82 -0.12 -26.50
N THR A 82 7.96 -1.33 -27.04
CA THR A 82 7.37 -1.67 -28.34
C THR A 82 5.84 -1.75 -28.16
N PRO A 83 5.01 -1.26 -29.10
CA PRO A 83 3.56 -1.44 -29.03
C PRO A 83 3.22 -2.92 -28.84
N MET A 84 2.43 -3.24 -27.81
CA MET A 84 2.06 -4.62 -27.54
C MET A 84 1.15 -5.16 -28.65
N LYS A 85 1.41 -6.40 -29.09
CA LYS A 85 0.48 -7.12 -29.98
C LYS A 85 -0.82 -7.39 -29.23
N ASN A 86 -1.91 -6.78 -29.68
CA ASN A 86 -3.24 -6.99 -29.12
C ASN A 86 -3.95 -8.19 -29.78
N ALA A 87 -3.42 -9.40 -29.58
CA ALA A 87 -3.94 -10.61 -30.22
C ALA A 87 -5.40 -10.93 -29.85
N MET A 88 -5.82 -10.52 -28.64
CA MET A 88 -7.17 -10.76 -28.12
C MET A 88 -8.17 -9.64 -28.45
N GLY A 89 -7.74 -8.54 -29.07
CA GLY A 89 -8.63 -7.42 -29.39
C GLY A 89 -9.12 -6.63 -28.17
N TYR A 90 -8.32 -6.53 -27.10
CA TYR A 90 -8.63 -5.73 -25.91
C TYR A 90 -8.97 -4.28 -26.29
N ASN A 91 -10.04 -3.74 -25.72
CA ASN A 91 -10.48 -2.36 -25.94
C ASN A 91 -9.87 -1.34 -24.94
N GLY A 92 -8.98 -1.83 -24.06
CA GLY A 92 -8.33 -1.07 -23.00
C GLY A 92 -9.15 -0.90 -21.72
N GLY A 93 -10.33 -1.53 -21.61
CA GLY A 93 -11.14 -1.52 -20.39
C GLY A 93 -10.74 -2.60 -19.39
N LEU A 94 -10.92 -2.29 -18.11
CA LEU A 94 -10.73 -3.22 -16.99
C LEU A 94 -11.84 -2.99 -15.95
N THR A 95 -12.53 -4.05 -15.55
CA THR A 95 -13.36 -4.04 -14.34
C THR A 95 -12.72 -4.97 -13.32
N ALA A 96 -12.33 -4.42 -12.18
CA ALA A 96 -11.87 -5.22 -11.04
C ALA A 96 -13.04 -5.40 -10.08
N SER A 97 -13.27 -6.63 -9.63
CA SER A 97 -14.39 -6.96 -8.73
C SER A 97 -13.92 -7.28 -7.32
N LEU A 98 -14.66 -6.84 -6.31
CA LEU A 98 -14.46 -7.22 -4.91
C LEU A 98 -15.80 -7.47 -4.21
N HIS A 99 -15.73 -8.05 -3.02
CA HIS A 99 -16.89 -8.33 -2.20
C HIS A 99 -16.97 -7.40 -0.99
N VAL A 100 -18.20 -7.03 -0.61
CA VAL A 100 -18.51 -6.18 0.54
C VAL A 100 -19.68 -6.74 1.34
N GLY A 101 -19.79 -6.39 2.62
CA GLY A 101 -20.88 -6.87 3.47
C GLY A 101 -22.16 -6.06 3.30
N ASP A 102 -22.03 -4.82 2.84
CA ASP A 102 -23.13 -3.86 2.70
C ASP A 102 -22.87 -2.94 1.51
N LEU A 103 -23.72 -3.03 0.48
CA LEU A 103 -23.56 -2.33 -0.77
C LEU A 103 -23.76 -0.82 -0.63
N ASP A 104 -24.69 -0.38 0.20
CA ASP A 104 -24.97 1.05 0.40
C ASP A 104 -23.79 1.75 1.08
N ARG A 105 -23.25 1.13 2.14
CA ARG A 105 -22.07 1.59 2.85
C ARG A 105 -20.84 1.63 1.94
N ALA A 106 -20.66 0.59 1.12
CA ALA A 106 -19.54 0.53 0.18
C ALA A 106 -19.67 1.62 -0.90
N LEU A 107 -20.83 1.73 -1.55
CA LEU A 107 -21.07 2.73 -2.59
C LEU A 107 -20.85 4.16 -2.07
N ALA A 108 -21.36 4.48 -0.88
CA ALA A 108 -21.11 5.77 -0.24
C ALA A 108 -19.61 6.00 -0.02
N TRP A 109 -18.91 5.00 0.55
CA TRP A 109 -17.48 5.12 0.82
C TRP A 109 -16.65 5.33 -0.44
N TYR A 110 -16.84 4.52 -1.49
CA TYR A 110 -16.06 4.66 -2.73
C TYR A 110 -16.32 5.99 -3.44
N ARG A 111 -17.55 6.51 -3.39
CA ARG A 111 -17.89 7.84 -3.92
C ARG A 111 -17.26 8.95 -3.10
N ASP A 112 -17.46 8.94 -1.79
CA ASP A 112 -17.10 10.07 -0.93
C ASP A 112 -15.62 10.08 -0.59
N VAL A 113 -14.97 8.92 -0.47
CA VAL A 113 -13.56 8.78 -0.08
C VAL A 113 -12.65 8.83 -1.29
N LEU A 114 -12.89 7.98 -2.30
CA LEU A 114 -12.04 7.86 -3.49
C LEU A 114 -12.53 8.66 -4.69
N GLY A 115 -13.72 9.29 -4.61
CA GLY A 115 -14.24 10.13 -5.68
C GLY A 115 -14.74 9.34 -6.89
N PHE A 116 -15.15 8.07 -6.69
CA PHE A 116 -15.64 7.24 -7.78
C PHE A 116 -17.06 7.65 -8.17
N GLU A 117 -17.41 7.45 -9.43
CA GLU A 117 -18.73 7.76 -9.94
C GLU A 117 -19.57 6.50 -10.04
N PHE A 118 -20.76 6.50 -9.45
CA PHE A 118 -21.70 5.40 -9.59
C PHE A 118 -22.16 5.24 -11.04
N LEU A 119 -22.14 4.01 -11.55
CA LEU A 119 -22.64 3.69 -12.89
C LEU A 119 -24.05 3.09 -12.83
N TYR A 120 -24.17 1.92 -12.20
CA TYR A 120 -25.44 1.22 -12.08
C TYR A 120 -25.40 0.21 -10.93
N ARG A 121 -26.59 -0.27 -10.56
CA ARG A 121 -26.83 -1.29 -9.53
C ARG A 121 -27.87 -2.28 -10.05
N VAL A 122 -27.71 -3.54 -9.66
CA VAL A 122 -28.63 -4.65 -9.94
C VAL A 122 -28.90 -5.35 -8.61
N ASP A 123 -29.99 -4.95 -7.96
CA ASP A 123 -30.37 -5.40 -6.62
C ASP A 123 -30.60 -6.91 -6.54
N GLU A 124 -31.16 -7.50 -7.60
CA GLU A 124 -31.52 -8.92 -7.66
C GLU A 124 -30.32 -9.86 -7.49
N ILE A 125 -29.12 -9.38 -7.84
CA ILE A 125 -27.86 -10.13 -7.72
C ILE A 125 -26.88 -9.48 -6.74
N GLY A 126 -27.31 -8.44 -6.02
CA GLY A 126 -26.47 -7.72 -5.06
C GLY A 126 -25.23 -7.08 -5.70
N TRP A 127 -25.34 -6.55 -6.92
CA TRP A 127 -24.21 -6.00 -7.68
C TRP A 127 -24.33 -4.51 -7.88
N ALA A 128 -23.20 -3.80 -7.85
CA ALA A 128 -23.08 -2.45 -8.39
C ALA A 128 -21.73 -2.23 -9.06
N GLU A 129 -21.67 -1.25 -9.95
CA GLU A 129 -20.43 -0.84 -10.60
C GLU A 129 -20.19 0.66 -10.45
N LEU A 130 -18.95 1.04 -10.20
CA LEU A 130 -18.49 2.42 -10.19
C LEU A 130 -17.36 2.63 -11.20
N ARG A 131 -17.33 3.82 -11.80
CA ARG A 131 -16.21 4.29 -12.62
C ARG A 131 -15.18 4.98 -11.73
N SER A 132 -13.93 4.57 -11.85
CA SER A 132 -12.82 5.28 -11.21
C SER A 132 -12.37 6.49 -12.06
N PRO A 133 -11.61 7.43 -11.47
CA PRO A 133 -10.94 8.49 -12.23
C PRO A 133 -9.84 7.98 -13.18
N VAL A 134 -9.48 6.69 -13.13
CA VAL A 134 -8.50 6.08 -14.04
C VAL A 134 -9.20 5.69 -15.34
N ALA A 135 -8.58 6.06 -16.46
CA ALA A 135 -9.17 5.86 -17.80
C ALA A 135 -9.56 4.39 -18.03
N LYS A 136 -10.85 4.17 -18.28
CA LYS A 136 -11.46 2.86 -18.57
C LYS A 136 -11.28 1.79 -17.48
N VAL A 137 -11.09 2.20 -16.22
CA VAL A 137 -11.05 1.28 -15.08
C VAL A 137 -12.30 1.46 -14.22
N ASN A 138 -13.06 0.40 -14.07
CA ASN A 138 -14.24 0.34 -13.20
C ASN A 138 -13.99 -0.59 -12.01
N LEU A 139 -14.74 -0.33 -10.93
CA LEU A 139 -14.82 -1.17 -9.74
C LEU A 139 -16.19 -1.82 -9.69
N GLY A 140 -16.23 -3.14 -9.80
CA GLY A 140 -17.41 -3.96 -9.54
C GLY A 140 -17.48 -4.34 -8.06
N ILE A 141 -18.65 -4.22 -7.46
CA ILE A 141 -18.90 -4.54 -6.05
C ILE A 141 -20.04 -5.54 -5.96
N GLY A 142 -19.75 -6.72 -5.41
CA GLY A 142 -20.75 -7.73 -5.08
C GLY A 142 -20.99 -7.82 -3.57
N GLN A 143 -22.25 -7.78 -3.13
CA GLN A 143 -22.59 -7.96 -1.72
C GLN A 143 -22.67 -9.44 -1.36
N VAL A 144 -22.00 -9.83 -0.26
CA VAL A 144 -22.04 -11.18 0.31
C VAL A 144 -22.14 -11.10 1.83
N GLU A 145 -22.68 -12.14 2.49
CA GLU A 145 -22.84 -12.12 3.96
C GLU A 145 -21.52 -11.98 4.73
N LYS A 146 -20.44 -12.58 4.21
CA LYS A 146 -19.11 -12.60 4.84
C LYS A 146 -18.03 -12.39 3.79
N PRO A 147 -17.62 -11.13 3.54
CA PRO A 147 -16.57 -10.85 2.56
C PRO A 147 -15.23 -11.44 2.98
N GLU A 148 -14.60 -12.20 2.07
CA GLU A 148 -13.22 -12.63 2.22
C GLU A 148 -12.29 -11.55 1.66
N THR A 149 -11.75 -10.71 2.55
CA THR A 149 -10.92 -9.56 2.17
C THR A 149 -9.41 -9.83 2.26
N LYS A 150 -9.04 -11.07 2.61
CA LYS A 150 -7.65 -11.53 2.67
C LYS A 150 -7.37 -12.43 1.47
N GLY A 151 -6.45 -11.98 0.60
CA GLY A 151 -6.12 -12.68 -0.65
C GLY A 151 -6.64 -11.90 -1.87
N GLY A 152 -6.32 -12.38 -3.08
CA GLY A 152 -6.69 -11.71 -4.33
C GLY A 152 -5.75 -10.59 -4.77
N ALA A 153 -6.11 -9.93 -5.87
CA ALA A 153 -5.32 -8.83 -6.43
C ALA A 153 -5.50 -7.55 -5.60
N THR A 154 -4.40 -6.83 -5.33
CA THR A 154 -4.45 -5.50 -4.71
C THR A 154 -4.59 -4.43 -5.78
N LEU A 155 -5.72 -3.73 -5.79
CA LEU A 155 -5.95 -2.61 -6.68
C LEU A 155 -5.04 -1.46 -6.26
N THR A 156 -4.10 -1.12 -7.14
CA THR A 156 -3.01 -0.17 -6.87
C THR A 156 -3.16 1.06 -7.75
N TRP A 157 -3.49 2.19 -7.13
CA TRP A 157 -3.94 3.42 -7.77
C TRP A 157 -2.80 4.44 -7.89
N GLY A 158 -2.56 4.91 -9.11
CA GLY A 158 -1.51 5.90 -9.38
C GLY A 158 -1.92 7.29 -8.96
N VAL A 159 -1.05 7.97 -8.20
CA VAL A 159 -1.25 9.36 -7.78
C VAL A 159 0.00 10.19 -8.08
N GLN A 160 -0.20 11.49 -8.35
CA GLN A 160 0.90 12.41 -8.63
C GLN A 160 1.72 12.74 -7.36
N ASP A 161 1.04 12.86 -6.22
CA ASP A 161 1.62 13.20 -4.92
C ASP A 161 0.99 12.32 -3.84
N ILE A 162 1.73 11.32 -3.38
CA ILE A 162 1.25 10.34 -2.42
C ILE A 162 1.08 10.93 -1.02
N ASP A 163 1.82 11.98 -0.65
CA ASP A 163 1.69 12.61 0.66
C ASP A 163 0.39 13.42 0.73
N LYS A 164 0.09 14.20 -0.31
CA LYS A 164 -1.19 14.90 -0.41
C LYS A 164 -2.37 13.92 -0.46
N SER A 165 -2.24 12.86 -1.25
CA SER A 165 -3.29 11.85 -1.39
C SER A 165 -3.53 11.11 -0.07
N ARG A 166 -2.47 10.68 0.61
CA ARG A 166 -2.54 10.05 1.92
C ARG A 166 -3.18 10.98 2.95
N ALA A 167 -2.72 12.23 3.06
CA ALA A 167 -3.27 13.19 3.99
C ALA A 167 -4.76 13.47 3.75
N ALA A 168 -5.22 13.48 2.49
CA ALA A 168 -6.63 13.62 2.16
C ALA A 168 -7.47 12.41 2.61
N LEU A 169 -6.93 11.20 2.51
CA LEU A 169 -7.59 9.98 2.99
C LEU A 169 -7.58 9.87 4.52
N GLU A 170 -6.48 10.24 5.18
CA GLU A 170 -6.39 10.28 6.65
C GLU A 170 -7.39 11.27 7.26
N LYS A 171 -7.65 12.41 6.60
CA LYS A 171 -8.71 13.36 7.00
C LYS A 171 -10.13 12.80 6.90
N LYS A 172 -10.32 11.69 6.20
CA LYS A 172 -11.59 10.96 6.06
C LYS A 172 -11.57 9.66 6.89
N ASP A 173 -10.69 9.57 7.88
CA ASP A 173 -10.53 8.44 8.79
C ASP A 173 -10.20 7.10 8.11
N VAL A 174 -9.58 7.14 6.92
CA VAL A 174 -9.17 5.93 6.20
C VAL A 174 -8.01 5.26 6.92
N ARG A 175 -8.13 3.95 7.16
CA ARG A 175 -7.09 3.14 7.81
C ARG A 175 -5.97 2.79 6.84
N PHE A 176 -4.73 3.12 7.21
CA PHE A 176 -3.51 2.74 6.50
C PHE A 176 -2.78 1.57 7.17
N ASP A 177 -2.06 0.79 6.37
CA ASP A 177 -1.13 -0.26 6.81
C ASP A 177 0.26 0.33 7.05
N GLY A 178 0.40 1.13 8.12
CA GLY A 178 1.67 1.74 8.51
C GLY A 178 2.09 2.96 7.66
N PRO A 179 3.38 3.34 7.72
CA PRO A 179 3.91 4.51 7.00
C PRO A 179 4.01 4.27 5.49
N THR A 180 4.13 5.35 4.72
CA THR A 180 4.44 5.27 3.30
C THR A 180 5.82 4.65 3.10
N MET A 181 5.90 3.60 2.30
CA MET A 181 7.15 2.92 1.96
C MET A 181 7.77 3.59 0.72
N THR A 182 9.08 3.78 0.73
CA THR A 182 9.82 4.29 -0.42
C THR A 182 10.84 3.26 -0.88
N ILE A 183 10.79 2.91 -2.17
CA ILE A 183 11.85 2.20 -2.88
C ILE A 183 12.54 3.23 -3.76
N GLU A 184 13.73 3.66 -3.32
CA GLU A 184 14.47 4.77 -3.93
C GLU A 184 14.66 4.58 -5.44
N GLY A 185 14.39 5.66 -6.19
CA GLY A 185 14.48 5.67 -7.65
C GLY A 185 13.44 4.83 -8.39
N MET A 186 12.45 4.25 -7.69
CA MET A 186 11.42 3.40 -8.27
C MET A 186 10.01 3.88 -7.94
N VAL A 187 9.58 3.78 -6.68
CA VAL A 187 8.17 3.96 -6.31
C VAL A 187 8.01 4.31 -4.82
N ARG A 188 6.95 5.04 -4.51
CA ARG A 188 6.40 5.19 -3.16
C ARG A 188 5.06 4.48 -3.08
N LEU A 189 4.81 3.78 -1.98
CA LEU A 189 3.64 2.93 -1.77
C LEU A 189 2.96 3.24 -0.43
N ALA A 190 1.63 3.34 -0.43
CA ALA A 190 0.84 3.49 0.78
C ALA A 190 -0.40 2.59 0.72
N THR A 191 -0.41 1.56 1.55
CA THR A 191 -1.51 0.59 1.62
C THR A 191 -2.61 1.09 2.54
N PHE A 192 -3.86 0.96 2.13
CA PHE A 192 -5.03 1.35 2.89
C PHE A 192 -6.19 0.38 2.69
N PHE A 193 -7.26 0.55 3.46
CA PHE A 193 -8.39 -0.37 3.47
C PHE A 193 -9.73 0.36 3.37
N ASP A 194 -10.69 -0.29 2.74
CA ASP A 194 -12.10 0.10 2.78
C ASP A 194 -12.76 -0.34 4.12
N PRO A 195 -14.07 -0.05 4.32
CA PRO A 195 -14.80 -0.42 5.54
C PRO A 195 -14.99 -1.93 5.77
N ASP A 196 -14.81 -2.76 4.74
CA ASP A 196 -14.90 -4.22 4.80
C ASP A 196 -13.52 -4.88 4.96
N GLY A 197 -12.44 -4.10 4.82
CA GLY A 197 -11.06 -4.54 4.93
C GLY A 197 -10.43 -4.95 3.61
N ASN A 198 -11.05 -4.65 2.46
CA ASN A 198 -10.45 -4.84 1.15
C ASN A 198 -9.18 -4.00 1.02
N ARG A 199 -8.10 -4.62 0.56
CA ARG A 199 -6.79 -3.98 0.44
C ARG A 199 -6.71 -3.16 -0.84
N HIS A 200 -6.37 -1.89 -0.67
CA HIS A 200 -5.99 -0.99 -1.75
C HIS A 200 -4.58 -0.44 -1.50
N MET A 201 -3.97 0.09 -2.55
CA MET A 201 -2.66 0.72 -2.43
C MET A 201 -2.60 1.98 -3.30
N LEU A 202 -2.01 3.06 -2.80
CA LEU A 202 -1.57 4.18 -3.62
C LEU A 202 -0.14 3.92 -4.07
N TYR A 203 0.18 4.32 -5.31
CA TYR A 203 1.57 4.41 -5.76
C TYR A 203 1.87 5.77 -6.39
N GLN A 204 3.09 6.24 -6.16
CA GLN A 204 3.68 7.37 -6.90
C GLN A 204 4.99 6.89 -7.51
N SER A 205 5.11 6.99 -8.83
CA SER A 205 6.38 6.68 -9.53
C SER A 205 7.44 7.71 -9.16
N LEU A 206 8.66 7.24 -8.86
CA LEU A 206 9.85 8.08 -8.69
C LEU A 206 10.81 7.98 -9.89
N GLY A 207 10.48 7.13 -10.86
CA GLY A 207 11.19 7.04 -12.13
C GLY A 207 11.00 8.32 -12.97
N ALA A 208 11.84 8.48 -13.99
CA ALA A 208 11.71 9.63 -14.92
C ALA A 208 10.28 9.73 -15.48
N PRO A 209 9.69 10.94 -15.59
CA PRO A 209 8.36 11.13 -16.15
C PRO A 209 8.25 10.52 -17.56
N GLU A 210 7.06 10.02 -17.88
CA GLU A 210 6.76 9.45 -19.21
C GLU A 210 6.86 10.46 -20.34
#